data_AF-A0A5J4KKI7-F1
#
_entry.id   AF-A0A5J4KKI7-F1
#
_cell.length_a   1.000
_cell.length_b   1.000
_cell.length_c   1.000
_cell.angle_alpha   90.00
_cell.angle_beta   90.00
_cell.angle_gamma   90.00
#
_symmetry.space_group_name_H-M   'P 1'
#
loop_
_entity.id
_entity.type
_entity.pdbx_description
1 polymer ?
#
loop_
_entity_poly.entity_id
_entity_poly.type
_entity_poly.pdbx_seq_one_letter_code
_entity_poly.pdbx_strand_id
1 'polypeptide(L)'
;MNILIYIAVPIENEQTICAELKRCCAETGDQLIGHRVYKEVGEVLFVVCLAHQYLLTKHVHILNQALQAQLILSFQPEQAQVMTISSQGNVLAPHNITALLKGFPLQPSESWFPAIEDSEKAYLCINTRKLNHQQISWLNSRHLTYLPA
;
A
#
# COMPACT_ATOMS: atom_id res chain seq x y z
N MET A 1 3.73 5.58 -13.93
CA MET A 1 4.35 5.67 -12.59
C MET A 1 3.31 6.31 -11.72
N ASN A 2 2.95 5.64 -10.63
CA ASN A 2 1.82 6.02 -9.81
C ASN A 2 2.31 6.97 -8.72
N ILE A 3 1.42 7.84 -8.25
CA ILE A 3 1.67 8.64 -7.06
C ILE A 3 0.95 7.97 -5.91
N LEU A 4 1.72 7.54 -4.92
CA LEU A 4 1.24 6.98 -3.68
C LEU A 4 1.26 8.06 -2.62
N ILE A 5 0.28 8.02 -1.72
CA ILE A 5 0.29 8.78 -0.48
C ILE A 5 0.21 7.79 0.66
N TYR A 6 1.26 7.74 1.46
CA TYR A 6 1.29 7.04 2.73
C TYR A 6 0.71 7.96 3.80
N ILE A 7 -0.27 7.49 4.55
CA ILE A 7 -0.97 8.28 5.58
C ILE A 7 -0.91 7.49 6.87
N ALA A 8 -0.17 8.00 7.86
CA ALA A 8 -0.10 7.42 9.19
C ALA A 8 -1.15 8.06 10.09
N VAL A 9 -1.91 7.24 10.82
CA VAL A 9 -2.98 7.68 11.71
C VAL A 9 -2.92 6.96 13.05
N PRO A 10 -3.50 7.53 14.11
CA PRO A 10 -3.66 6.82 15.39
C PRO A 10 -4.57 5.60 15.22
N ILE A 11 -4.24 4.48 15.87
CA ILE A 11 -5.00 3.22 15.76
C ILE A 11 -6.45 3.37 16.24
N GLU A 12 -6.71 4.23 17.22
CA GLU A 12 -8.05 4.56 17.70
C GLU A 12 -8.94 5.20 16.63
N ASN A 13 -8.34 5.83 15.61
CA ASN A 13 -9.04 6.49 14.51
C ASN A 13 -9.11 5.62 13.24
N GLU A 14 -8.56 4.40 13.25
CA GLU A 14 -8.44 3.51 12.09
C GLU A 14 -9.76 3.41 11.31
N GLN A 15 -10.85 3.05 11.98
CA GLN A 15 -12.13 2.78 11.33
C GLN A 15 -12.72 4.04 10.70
N THR A 16 -12.70 5.15 11.43
CA THR A 16 -13.24 6.43 10.99
C THR A 16 -12.47 6.95 9.78
N ILE A 17 -11.13 6.94 9.83
CA ILE A 17 -10.31 7.43 8.73
C ILE A 17 -10.38 6.48 7.53
N CYS A 18 -10.43 5.16 7.74
CA CYS A 18 -10.60 4.20 6.65
C CYS A 18 -11.91 4.46 5.88
N ALA A 19 -13.02 4.67 6.59
CA ALA A 19 -14.30 4.98 5.97
C ALA A 19 -14.23 6.29 5.15
N GLU A 20 -13.60 7.32 5.70
CA GLU A 20 -13.47 8.62 5.04
C GLU A 20 -12.54 8.56 3.82
N LEU A 21 -11.43 7.82 3.91
CA LEU A 21 -10.54 7.58 2.77
C LEU A 21 -11.25 6.81 1.66
N LYS A 22 -12.03 5.77 2.00
CA LYS A 22 -12.84 5.03 1.00
C LYS A 22 -13.85 5.94 0.31
N ARG A 23 -14.54 6.81 1.06
CA ARG A 23 -15.48 7.80 0.52
C ARG A 23 -14.77 8.77 -0.43
N CYS A 24 -13.65 9.36 0.02
CA CYS A 24 -12.86 10.28 -0.80
C CYS A 24 -12.35 9.60 -2.08
N CYS A 25 -11.81 8.38 -1.98
CA CYS A 25 -11.32 7.61 -3.12
C CYS A 25 -12.43 7.35 -4.16
N ALA A 26 -13.64 7.02 -3.71
CA ALA A 26 -14.78 6.84 -4.60
C ALA A 26 -15.18 8.14 -5.34
N GLU A 27 -15.03 9.29 -4.70
CA GLU A 27 -15.36 10.61 -5.28
C GLU A 27 -14.29 11.10 -6.27
N THR A 28 -13.01 10.86 -5.99
CA THR A 28 -11.88 11.32 -6.81
C THR A 28 -11.43 10.32 -7.87
N GLY A 29 -11.87 9.06 -7.74
CA GLY A 29 -11.41 7.93 -8.54
C GLY A 29 -10.08 7.33 -8.05
N ASP A 30 -9.53 7.81 -6.94
CA ASP A 30 -8.33 7.24 -6.32
C ASP A 30 -8.60 5.84 -5.74
N GLN A 31 -7.54 5.15 -5.34
CA GLN A 31 -7.63 3.80 -4.81
C GLN A 31 -6.95 3.68 -3.46
N LEU A 32 -7.70 3.26 -2.44
CA LEU A 32 -7.14 2.86 -1.16
C LEU A 32 -6.63 1.41 -1.29
N ILE A 33 -5.35 1.24 -1.59
CA ILE A 33 -4.75 -0.05 -1.97
C ILE A 33 -4.14 -0.80 -0.78
N GLY A 34 -3.77 -0.11 0.28
CA GLY A 34 -2.97 -0.71 1.35
C GLY A 34 -3.38 -0.28 2.74
N HIS A 35 -3.21 -1.22 3.68
CA HIS A 35 -3.41 -1.00 5.10
C HIS A 35 -2.40 -1.84 5.90
N ARG A 36 -1.72 -1.23 6.87
CA ARG A 36 -0.86 -1.96 7.81
C ARG A 36 -1.01 -1.40 9.22
N VAL A 37 -1.26 -2.29 10.16
CA VAL A 37 -1.36 -1.96 11.59
C VAL A 37 -0.03 -2.21 12.29
N TYR A 38 0.49 -1.20 12.99
CA TYR A 38 1.66 -1.28 13.86
C TYR A 38 1.21 -1.18 15.32
N LYS A 39 0.82 -2.31 15.90
CA LYS A 39 0.25 -2.37 17.26
C LYS A 39 1.23 -1.92 18.33
N GLU A 40 2.52 -2.10 18.10
CA GLU A 40 3.58 -1.76 19.06
C GLU A 40 3.68 -0.26 19.31
N VAL A 41 3.37 0.55 18.29
CA VAL A 41 3.41 2.03 18.36
C VAL A 41 2.02 2.67 18.34
N GLY A 42 0.96 1.87 18.21
CA GLY A 42 -0.41 2.37 18.18
C GLY A 42 -0.75 3.13 16.90
N GLU A 43 -0.15 2.75 15.77
CA GLU A 43 -0.31 3.46 14.51
C GLU A 43 -0.86 2.56 13.40
N VAL A 44 -1.56 3.18 12.46
CA VAL A 44 -2.05 2.55 11.24
C VAL A 44 -1.55 3.32 10.04
N LEU A 45 -1.00 2.60 9.07
CA LEU A 45 -0.56 3.15 7.80
C LEU A 45 -1.54 2.77 6.69
N PHE A 46 -2.15 3.78 6.08
CA PHE A 46 -2.93 3.65 4.85
C PHE A 46 -2.09 4.04 3.64
N VAL A 47 -2.33 3.37 2.52
CA VAL A 47 -1.69 3.69 1.24
C VAL A 47 -2.76 3.96 0.20
N VAL A 48 -2.79 5.19 -0.29
CA VAL A 48 -3.68 5.64 -1.36
C VAL A 48 -2.89 5.81 -2.64
N CYS A 49 -3.36 5.22 -3.74
CA CYS A 49 -2.85 5.44 -5.08
C CYS A 49 -3.72 6.47 -5.79
N LEU A 50 -3.12 7.57 -6.22
CA LEU A 50 -3.84 8.60 -6.96
C LEU A 50 -4.14 8.14 -8.39
N ALA A 51 -5.39 8.31 -8.83
CA ALA A 51 -5.76 8.10 -10.23
C ALA A 51 -5.13 9.15 -11.15
N HIS A 52 -4.95 10.37 -10.61
CA HIS A 52 -4.51 11.51 -11.39
C HIS A 52 -3.46 12.34 -10.66
N GLN A 53 -2.28 12.48 -11.28
CA GLN A 53 -1.16 13.19 -10.68
C GLN A 53 -1.45 14.67 -10.39
N TYR A 54 -2.30 15.32 -11.19
CA TYR A 54 -2.65 16.73 -11.00
C TYR A 54 -3.49 16.98 -9.73
N LEU A 55 -4.06 15.95 -9.12
CA LEU A 55 -4.80 16.07 -7.86
C LEU A 55 -3.87 16.15 -6.63
N LEU A 56 -2.59 15.80 -6.78
CA LEU A 56 -1.65 15.72 -5.64
C LEU A 56 -1.66 16.99 -4.79
N THR A 57 -1.58 18.18 -5.39
CA THR A 57 -1.58 19.45 -4.66
C THR A 57 -2.85 19.64 -3.82
N LYS A 58 -4.01 19.20 -4.31
CA LYS A 58 -5.27 19.25 -3.58
C LYS A 58 -5.26 18.29 -2.39
N HIS A 59 -4.82 17.05 -2.60
CA HIS A 59 -4.71 16.07 -1.51
C HIS A 59 -3.72 16.52 -0.44
N VAL A 60 -2.56 17.05 -0.82
CA VAL A 60 -1.55 17.58 0.11
C VAL A 60 -2.13 18.73 0.94
N HIS A 61 -2.93 19.62 0.34
CA HIS A 61 -3.58 20.69 1.08
C HIS A 61 -4.55 20.16 2.15
N ILE A 62 -5.42 19.22 1.78
CA ILE A 62 -6.40 18.58 2.69
C ILE A 62 -5.68 17.81 3.81
N LEU A 63 -4.65 17.03 3.46
CA LEU A 63 -3.90 16.24 4.44
C LEU A 63 -3.10 17.13 5.41
N ASN A 64 -2.59 18.28 4.95
CA ASN A 64 -1.99 19.27 5.85
C ASN A 64 -3.00 19.82 6.86
N GLN A 65 -4.24 20.09 6.44
CA GLN A 65 -5.30 20.52 7.35
C GLN A 65 -5.62 19.41 8.36
N ALA A 66 -5.72 18.16 7.90
CA ALA A 66 -5.95 17.00 8.78
C ALA A 66 -4.79 16.80 9.78
N LEU A 67 -3.55 17.02 9.35
CA LEU A 67 -2.37 16.95 10.20
C LEU A 67 -2.37 18.06 11.26
N GLN A 68 -2.70 19.31 10.87
CA GLN A 68 -2.83 20.44 11.80
C GLN A 68 -3.95 20.24 12.82
N ALA A 69 -5.04 19.59 12.40
CA ALA A 69 -6.16 19.20 13.26
C ALA A 69 -5.89 17.93 14.09
N GLN A 70 -4.68 17.35 13.99
CA GLN A 70 -4.27 16.13 14.70
C GLN A 70 -5.15 14.90 14.41
N LEU A 71 -5.80 14.87 13.25
CA LEU A 71 -6.60 13.73 12.80
C LEU A 71 -5.72 12.61 12.24
N ILE A 72 -4.57 12.98 11.69
CA ILE A 72 -3.53 12.08 11.19
C ILE A 72 -2.20 12.43 11.85
N LEU A 73 -1.28 11.47 11.90
CA LEU A 73 0.07 11.63 12.49
C LEU A 73 1.07 12.18 11.48
N SER A 74 1.01 11.68 10.24
CA SER A 74 1.86 12.14 9.15
C SER A 74 1.30 11.70 7.80
N PHE A 75 1.80 12.30 6.73
CA PHE A 75 1.61 11.78 5.38
C PHE A 75 2.86 12.03 4.52
N GLN A 76 3.09 11.15 3.55
CA GLN A 76 4.21 11.26 2.62
C GLN A 76 3.79 10.84 1.21
N PRO A 77 3.84 11.74 0.22
CA PRO A 77 3.69 11.36 -1.17
C PRO A 77 4.98 10.75 -1.73
N GLU A 78 4.86 9.69 -2.54
CA GLU A 78 5.97 9.03 -3.22
C GLU A 78 5.57 8.63 -4.64
N GLN A 79 6.54 8.61 -5.56
CA GLN A 79 6.33 8.05 -6.88
C GLN A 79 6.88 6.63 -6.94
N ALA A 80 6.02 5.66 -7.24
CA ALA A 80 6.41 4.27 -7.36
C ALA A 80 5.64 3.57 -8.50
N GLN A 81 6.18 2.46 -8.99
CA GLN A 81 5.39 1.47 -9.69
C GLN A 81 4.74 0.54 -8.69
N VAL A 82 3.44 0.30 -8.87
CA VAL A 82 2.67 -0.63 -8.06
C VAL A 82 2.52 -1.92 -8.84
N MET A 83 2.86 -3.03 -8.22
CA MET A 83 2.62 -4.38 -8.73
C MET A 83 1.75 -5.13 -7.72
N THR A 84 0.78 -5.87 -8.22
CA THR A 84 -0.01 -6.79 -7.40
C THR A 84 0.72 -8.12 -7.33
N ILE A 85 0.96 -8.63 -6.14
CA ILE A 85 1.43 -10.01 -5.88
C ILE A 85 0.24 -10.81 -5.38
N SER A 86 0.04 -12.01 -5.93
CA SER A 86 -1.06 -12.87 -5.53
C SER A 86 -0.60 -14.32 -5.30
N SER A 87 -1.19 -14.91 -4.26
CA SER A 87 -1.13 -16.35 -3.98
C SER A 87 -2.34 -17.12 -4.54
N GLN A 88 -3.32 -16.42 -5.12
CA GLN A 88 -4.53 -17.03 -5.69
C GLN A 88 -4.19 -18.05 -6.78
N GLY A 89 -4.86 -19.19 -6.72
CA GLY A 89 -4.71 -20.29 -7.68
C GLY A 89 -3.59 -21.28 -7.36
N ASN A 90 -2.93 -21.15 -6.22
CA ASN A 90 -1.86 -22.05 -5.81
C ASN A 90 -2.20 -22.81 -4.52
N VAL A 91 -2.53 -24.10 -4.67
CA VAL A 91 -2.90 -25.01 -3.57
C VAL A 91 -1.75 -25.24 -2.57
N LEU A 92 -0.51 -24.98 -2.98
CA LEU A 92 0.69 -25.17 -2.16
C LEU A 92 1.16 -23.89 -1.46
N ALA A 93 0.60 -22.73 -1.83
CA ALA A 93 0.95 -21.47 -1.17
C ALA A 93 0.18 -21.36 0.16
N PRO A 94 0.83 -21.04 1.29
CA PRO A 94 0.11 -20.76 2.51
C PRO A 94 -0.83 -19.56 2.29
N HIS A 95 -2.07 -19.65 2.78
CA HIS A 95 -3.13 -18.63 2.68
C HIS A 95 -2.81 -17.28 3.35
N ASN A 96 -1.55 -17.06 3.76
CA ASN A 96 -1.11 -15.83 4.41
C ASN A 96 0.04 -15.21 3.61
N ILE A 97 -0.31 -14.41 2.60
CA ILE A 97 0.66 -13.70 1.77
C ILE A 97 1.55 -12.75 2.58
N THR A 98 1.02 -12.19 3.67
CA THR A 98 1.76 -11.32 4.59
C THR A 98 2.93 -12.07 5.23
N ALA A 99 2.70 -13.32 5.66
CA ALA A 99 3.75 -14.15 6.24
C ALA A 99 4.84 -14.51 5.21
N LEU A 100 4.45 -14.77 3.96
CA LEU A 100 5.40 -15.05 2.87
C LEU A 100 6.28 -13.82 2.60
N LEU A 101 5.68 -12.64 2.45
CA LEU A 101 6.37 -11.42 2.03
C LEU A 101 7.30 -10.81 3.10
N LYS A 102 7.25 -11.29 4.35
CA LYS A 102 8.23 -10.88 5.39
C LYS A 102 9.68 -11.12 4.96
N GLY A 103 9.94 -12.14 4.12
CA GLY A 103 11.26 -12.46 3.61
C GLY A 103 11.55 -11.94 2.20
N PHE A 104 10.70 -11.09 1.63
CA PHE A 104 10.86 -10.60 0.26
C PHE A 104 12.11 -9.68 0.16
N PRO A 105 12.97 -9.85 -0.86
CA PRO A 105 14.21 -9.08 -0.99
C PRO A 105 13.95 -7.67 -1.55
N LEU A 106 13.38 -6.81 -0.70
CA LEU A 106 13.17 -5.39 -0.99
C LEU A 106 14.52 -4.69 -1.21
N GLN A 107 14.59 -3.83 -2.22
CA GLN A 107 15.66 -2.85 -2.35
C GLN A 107 15.39 -1.63 -1.47
N PRO A 108 16.40 -0.77 -1.23
CA PRO A 108 16.16 0.52 -0.59
C PRO A 108 15.05 1.28 -1.30
N SER A 109 14.15 1.89 -0.52
CA SER A 109 12.98 2.64 -1.00
C SER A 109 11.90 1.80 -1.71
N GLU A 110 11.96 0.47 -1.62
CA GLU A 110 10.84 -0.38 -2.00
C GLU A 110 10.03 -0.79 -0.77
N SER A 111 8.74 -1.01 -0.95
CA SER A 111 7.84 -1.39 0.12
C SER A 111 6.80 -2.37 -0.38
N TRP A 112 6.18 -3.12 0.53
CA TRP A 112 4.98 -3.89 0.21
C TRP A 112 3.94 -3.72 1.32
N PHE A 113 2.67 -3.92 1.00
CA PHE A 113 1.58 -3.91 1.96
C PHE A 113 0.48 -4.89 1.53
N PRO A 114 -0.24 -5.50 2.50
CA PRO A 114 -1.35 -6.37 2.17
C PRO A 114 -2.49 -5.55 1.55
N ALA A 115 -3.23 -6.17 0.63
CA ALA A 115 -4.43 -5.56 0.08
C ALA A 115 -5.52 -5.49 1.17
N ILE A 116 -6.33 -4.42 1.15
CA ILE A 116 -7.38 -4.22 2.15
C ILE A 116 -8.50 -5.25 2.05
N GLU A 117 -8.86 -5.61 0.81
CA GLU A 117 -10.08 -6.39 0.54
C GLU A 117 -9.78 -7.86 0.17
N ASP A 118 -8.51 -8.23 0.06
CA ASP A 118 -8.10 -9.56 -0.39
C ASP A 118 -6.85 -10.03 0.36
N SER A 119 -7.05 -10.93 1.32
CA SER A 119 -5.97 -11.49 2.15
C SER A 119 -4.95 -12.33 1.39
N GLU A 120 -5.26 -12.73 0.15
CA GLU A 120 -4.37 -13.50 -0.71
C GLU A 120 -3.56 -12.61 -1.67
N LYS A 121 -3.79 -11.29 -1.61
CA LYS A 121 -3.09 -10.27 -2.41
C LYS A 121 -2.30 -9.30 -1.54
N ALA A 122 -1.23 -8.82 -2.12
CA ALA A 122 -0.44 -7.72 -1.61
C ALA A 122 -0.01 -6.84 -2.77
N TYR A 123 0.33 -5.59 -2.46
CA TYR A 123 0.92 -4.69 -3.41
C TYR A 123 2.39 -4.50 -3.07
N LEU A 124 3.22 -4.50 -4.10
CA LEU A 124 4.63 -4.21 -4.05
C LEU A 124 4.86 -2.88 -4.77
N CYS A 125 5.50 -1.95 -4.08
CA CYS A 125 5.87 -0.65 -4.59
C CYS A 125 7.37 -0.66 -4.87
N ILE A 126 7.72 -0.48 -6.14
CA ILE A 126 9.11 -0.45 -6.59
C ILE A 126 9.42 0.86 -7.32
N ASN A 127 10.64 1.34 -7.16
CA ASN A 127 11.10 2.57 -7.83
C ASN A 127 11.64 2.31 -9.25
N THR A 128 11.71 1.04 -9.65
CA THR A 128 12.19 0.62 -10.97
C THR A 128 11.00 0.20 -11.85
N ARG A 129 11.26 -0.04 -13.15
CA ARG A 129 10.20 -0.51 -14.06
C ARG A 129 9.92 -2.01 -13.99
N LYS A 130 10.81 -2.77 -13.35
CA LYS A 130 10.81 -4.23 -13.37
C LYS A 130 11.50 -4.75 -12.12
N LEU A 131 11.02 -5.86 -11.61
CA LEU A 131 11.69 -6.62 -10.56
C LEU A 131 13.08 -7.06 -11.01
N ASN A 132 14.03 -7.07 -10.08
CA ASN A 132 15.35 -7.59 -10.33
C ASN A 132 15.35 -9.14 -10.31
N HIS A 133 16.45 -9.75 -10.76
CA HIS A 133 16.56 -11.21 -10.84
C HIS A 133 16.36 -11.91 -9.49
N GLN A 134 16.85 -11.32 -8.39
CA GLN A 134 16.70 -11.88 -7.04
C GLN A 134 15.23 -11.90 -6.61
N GLN A 135 14.49 -10.82 -6.85
CA GLN A 135 13.06 -10.71 -6.56
C GLN A 135 12.23 -11.70 -7.38
N ILE A 136 12.50 -11.79 -8.69
CA ILE A 136 11.82 -12.74 -9.58
C ILE A 136 12.08 -14.18 -9.12
N SER A 137 13.34 -14.53 -8.86
CA SER A 137 13.71 -15.86 -8.37
C SER A 137 13.02 -16.20 -7.05
N TRP A 138 12.95 -15.23 -6.13
CA TRP A 138 12.26 -15.38 -4.85
C TRP A 138 10.76 -15.65 -5.03
N LEU A 139 10.07 -14.90 -5.90
CA LEU A 139 8.65 -15.10 -6.20
C LEU A 139 8.40 -16.48 -6.82
N ASN A 140 9.24 -16.88 -7.78
CA ASN A 140 9.15 -18.17 -8.46
C ASN A 140 9.35 -19.34 -7.48
N SER A 141 10.32 -19.24 -6.57
CA SER A 141 10.58 -20.29 -5.56
C SER A 141 9.42 -20.51 -4.58
N ARG A 142 8.51 -19.54 -4.47
CA ARG A 142 7.31 -19.57 -3.63
C ARG A 142 6.03 -19.66 -4.45
N HIS A 143 6.17 -19.83 -5.77
CA HIS A 143 5.06 -19.97 -6.71
C HIS A 143 4.02 -18.83 -6.57
N LEU A 144 4.51 -17.60 -6.42
CA LEU A 144 3.69 -16.39 -6.37
C LEU A 144 3.61 -15.76 -7.76
N THR A 145 2.45 -15.20 -8.08
CA THR A 145 2.25 -14.45 -9.33
C THR A 145 2.37 -12.96 -9.07
N TYR A 146 2.80 -12.20 -10.07
CA TYR A 146 2.84 -10.75 -10.00
C TYR A 146 2.37 -10.12 -11.31
N LEU A 147 1.63 -9.02 -11.20
CA LEU A 147 1.09 -8.26 -12.33
C LEU A 147 1.26 -6.75 -12.06
N PRO A 148 1.47 -5.92 -13.09
CA PRO A 148 1.30 -4.48 -12.95
C PRO A 148 -0.11 -4.17 -12.41
N ALA A 149 -0.21 -3.26 -11.43
CA ALA A 149 -1.49 -2.78 -10.91
C ALA A 149 -2.09 -1.67 -11.79
#